data_AF-A0A7C2PGJ7-F1
#
_entry.id   AF-A0A7C2PGJ7-F1
#
_cell.length_a   1.000
_cell.length_b   1.000
_cell.length_c   1.000
_cell.angle_alpha   90.00
_cell.angle_beta   90.00
_cell.angle_gamma   90.00
#
_symmetry.space_group_name_H-M   'P 1'
#
loop_
_entity.id
_entity.type
_entity.pdbx_description
1 polymer ?
#
loop_
_entity_poly.entity_id
_entity_poly.type
_entity_poly.pdbx_seq_one_letter_code
_entity_poly.pdbx_strand_id
1 'polypeptide(L)'
;MALNYDLKAITGVRIIENVETPGLGARITESFFTDQFKGLKTSAPINCFKSQSSLSGNGIQAITGATISSNSVASIISRALNDVVPELK
;
A
#
# COMPACT_ATOMS: atom_id res chain seq x y z
N MET A 1 -8.15 -5.84 -0.83
CA MET A 1 -7.26 -5.50 -1.96
C MET A 1 -7.85 -6.12 -3.22
N ALA A 2 -7.74 -5.43 -4.34
CA ALA A 2 -8.15 -5.92 -5.65
C ALA A 2 -6.94 -6.05 -6.56
N LEU A 3 -6.88 -7.13 -7.33
CA LEU A 3 -5.84 -7.42 -8.31
C LEU A 3 -6.46 -7.47 -9.71
N ASN A 4 -5.63 -7.31 -10.73
CA ASN A 4 -6.05 -7.56 -12.11
C ASN A 4 -6.05 -9.06 -12.42
N TYR A 5 -6.64 -9.43 -13.56
CA TYR A 5 -6.85 -10.84 -13.94
C TYR A 5 -5.55 -11.65 -14.05
N ASP A 6 -4.45 -11.03 -14.50
CA ASP A 6 -3.15 -11.71 -14.62
C ASP A 6 -2.33 -11.69 -13.33
N LEU A 7 -2.90 -11.18 -12.23
CA LEU A 7 -2.28 -11.06 -10.90
C LEU A 7 -0.97 -10.27 -10.88
N LYS A 8 -0.69 -9.44 -11.90
CA LYS A 8 0.57 -8.66 -12.00
C LYS A 8 0.48 -7.27 -11.41
N ALA A 9 -0.72 -6.73 -11.23
CA ALA A 9 -0.91 -5.37 -10.74
C ALA A 9 -2.07 -5.24 -9.75
N ILE A 10 -1.89 -4.34 -8.80
CA ILE A 10 -2.95 -3.94 -7.86
C ILE A 10 -3.91 -2.97 -8.57
N THR A 11 -5.21 -3.23 -8.49
CA THR A 11 -6.26 -2.36 -9.06
C THR A 11 -6.91 -1.46 -8.02
N GLY A 12 -6.81 -1.83 -6.74
CA GLY A 12 -7.31 -0.99 -5.65
C GLY A 12 -7.04 -1.57 -4.26
N VAL A 13 -6.95 -0.65 -3.30
CA VAL A 13 -6.81 -0.98 -1.87
C VAL A 13 -7.89 -0.21 -1.11
N ARG A 14 -8.50 -0.87 -0.13
CA ARG A 14 -9.41 -0.26 0.82
C ARG A 14 -9.08 -0.79 2.19
N ILE A 15 -8.92 0.11 3.15
CA ILE A 15 -8.75 -0.21 4.56
C ILE A 15 -10.14 -0.19 5.18
N ILE A 16 -10.54 -1.33 5.75
CA ILE A 16 -11.89 -1.52 6.32
C ILE A 16 -11.90 -1.09 7.78
N GLU A 17 -10.84 -1.44 8.51
CA GLU A 17 -10.67 -1.15 9.92
C GLU A 17 -9.24 -0.69 10.20
N ASN A 18 -9.09 0.28 11.11
CA ASN A 18 -7.82 0.73 11.64
C ASN A 18 -7.99 1.16 13.09
N VAL A 19 -7.02 0.85 13.94
CA VAL A 19 -7.01 1.23 15.37
C VAL A 19 -5.96 2.32 15.62
N GLU A 20 -5.78 3.20 14.64
CA GLU A 20 -4.80 4.29 14.69
C GLU A 20 -5.36 5.51 15.41
N THR A 21 -4.46 6.34 15.93
CA THR A 21 -4.82 7.57 16.64
C THR A 21 -5.48 8.54 15.66
N PRO A 22 -6.66 9.11 15.98
CA PRO A 22 -7.33 10.09 15.14
C PRO A 22 -6.42 11.29 14.84
N GLY A 23 -6.39 11.73 13.58
CA GLY A 23 -5.70 12.96 13.15
C GLY A 23 -4.38 12.76 12.41
N LEU A 24 -3.69 11.63 12.59
CA LEU A 24 -2.46 11.31 11.84
C LEU A 24 -2.56 9.97 11.11
N GLY A 25 -2.47 8.86 11.84
CA GLY A 25 -2.45 7.52 11.26
C GLY A 25 -3.77 7.11 10.61
N ALA A 26 -4.89 7.70 11.04
CA ALA A 26 -6.21 7.44 10.44
C ALA A 26 -6.30 7.88 8.97
N ARG A 27 -5.42 8.78 8.52
CA ARG A 27 -5.42 9.29 7.14
C ARG A 27 -5.04 8.25 6.09
N ILE A 28 -4.59 7.05 6.50
CA ILE A 28 -4.36 5.91 5.61
C ILE A 28 -5.63 5.47 4.86
N THR A 29 -6.83 5.79 5.38
CA THR A 29 -8.09 5.46 4.71
C THR A 29 -8.46 6.44 3.59
N GLU A 30 -7.76 7.57 3.48
CA GLU A 30 -8.04 8.59 2.47
C GLU A 30 -7.55 8.15 1.07
N SER A 31 -8.26 8.62 0.03
CA SER A 31 -7.96 8.27 -1.36
C SER A 31 -6.53 8.66 -1.78
N PHE A 32 -6.01 9.78 -1.28
CA PHE A 32 -4.65 10.22 -1.61
C PHE A 32 -3.58 9.18 -1.21
N PHE A 33 -3.84 8.35 -0.20
CA PHE A 33 -2.94 7.28 0.21
C PHE A 33 -3.29 5.97 -0.52
N THR A 34 -4.56 5.56 -0.50
CA THR A 34 -4.96 4.26 -1.08
C THR A 34 -4.80 4.20 -2.61
N ASP A 35 -4.91 5.33 -3.30
CA ASP A 35 -4.79 5.39 -4.76
C ASP A 35 -3.35 5.21 -5.24
N GLN A 36 -2.36 5.48 -4.39
CA GLN A 36 -0.94 5.28 -4.73
C GLN A 36 -0.59 3.80 -4.94
N PHE A 37 -1.42 2.89 -4.43
CA PHE A 37 -1.25 1.46 -4.63
C PHE A 37 -1.73 0.97 -5.99
N LYS A 38 -2.53 1.76 -6.72
CA LYS A 38 -3.06 1.39 -8.03
C LYS A 38 -1.93 1.32 -9.05
N GLY A 39 -1.86 0.22 -9.79
CA GLY A 39 -0.83 0.01 -10.82
C GLY A 39 0.52 -0.47 -10.29
N LEU A 40 0.70 -0.61 -8.96
CA LEU A 40 1.91 -1.20 -8.41
C LEU A 40 2.01 -2.67 -8.80
N LYS A 41 3.23 -3.12 -9.10
CA LYS A 41 3.50 -4.49 -9.52
C LYS A 41 3.42 -5.45 -8.34
N THR A 42 2.78 -6.60 -8.50
CA THR A 42 2.71 -7.61 -7.42
C THR A 42 4.02 -8.36 -7.20
N SER A 43 4.91 -8.35 -8.20
CA SER A 43 6.18 -9.08 -8.18
C SER A 43 7.33 -8.35 -7.47
N ALA A 44 7.09 -7.17 -6.91
CA ALA A 44 8.12 -6.35 -6.27
C ALA A 44 7.62 -5.77 -4.94
N PRO A 45 8.50 -5.62 -3.94
CA PRO A 45 8.11 -5.10 -2.63
C PRO A 45 7.62 -3.65 -2.75
N ILE A 46 6.67 -3.28 -1.90
CA ILE A 46 6.15 -1.92 -1.81
C ILE A 46 7.00 -1.13 -0.81
N ASN A 47 7.61 -0.05 -1.28
CA ASN A 47 8.47 0.81 -0.47
C ASN A 47 7.76 2.11 -0.11
N CYS A 48 7.88 2.53 1.15
CA CYS A 48 7.36 3.81 1.62
C CYS A 48 8.47 4.86 1.66
N PHE A 49 8.21 6.00 1.04
CA PHE A 49 9.12 7.15 1.00
C PHE A 49 8.52 8.33 1.76
N LYS A 50 9.35 9.05 2.52
CA LYS A 50 8.89 10.24 3.26
C LYS A 50 8.54 11.42 2.35
N SER A 51 9.10 11.46 1.15
CA SER A 51 8.92 12.54 0.18
C SER A 51 8.54 11.98 -1.18
N GLN A 52 7.65 12.69 -1.87
CA GLN A 52 7.25 12.40 -3.24
C GLN A 52 8.44 12.42 -4.21
N SER A 53 9.45 13.27 -3.96
CA SER A 53 10.67 13.35 -4.77
C SER A 53 11.57 12.12 -4.68
N SER A 54 11.34 11.22 -3.73
CA SER A 54 12.07 9.96 -3.57
C SER A 54 11.32 8.76 -4.15
N LEU A 55 10.11 8.96 -4.69
CA LEU A 55 9.32 7.88 -5.27
C LEU A 55 10.06 7.23 -6.44
N SER A 56 10.21 5.92 -6.36
CA SER A 56 10.82 5.12 -7.41
C SER A 56 10.22 3.72 -7.42
N GLY A 57 10.01 3.17 -8.63
CA GLY A 57 9.45 1.83 -8.82
C GLY A 57 8.13 1.62 -8.09
N ASN A 58 8.05 0.57 -7.26
CA ASN A 58 6.89 0.27 -6.42
C ASN A 58 6.88 1.13 -5.12
N GLY A 59 6.98 2.44 -5.30
CA GLY A 59 7.06 3.39 -4.20
C GLY A 59 5.71 4.05 -3.91
N ILE A 60 5.40 4.22 -2.63
CA ILE A 60 4.32 5.10 -2.16
C ILE A 60 4.89 6.17 -1.23
N GLN A 61 4.19 7.29 -1.14
CA GLN A 61 4.51 8.37 -0.22
C GLN A 61 3.85 8.10 1.14
N ALA A 62 4.67 8.10 2.17
CA ALA A 62 4.21 8.04 3.55
C ALA A 62 3.49 9.33 3.94
N ILE A 63 2.47 9.18 4.79
CA ILE A 63 1.73 10.31 5.34
C ILE A 63 2.62 11.03 6.37
N THR A 64 2.74 12.34 6.25
CA THR A 64 3.53 13.17 7.17
C THR A 64 3.02 12.98 8.61
N GLY A 65 3.94 12.59 9.51
CA GLY A 65 3.63 12.31 10.91
C GLY A 65 2.99 10.94 11.18
N ALA A 66 2.68 10.16 10.13
CA ALA A 66 2.14 8.79 10.21
C ALA A 66 3.01 7.80 9.42
N THR A 67 4.34 7.95 9.54
CA THR A 67 5.32 7.09 8.85
C THR A 67 5.17 5.62 9.25
N ILE A 68 4.93 5.35 10.54
CA ILE A 68 4.79 3.98 11.06
C ILE A 68 3.55 3.33 10.44
N SER A 69 2.39 3.99 10.51
CA SER A 69 1.12 3.49 9.95
C SER A 69 1.23 3.27 8.44
N SER A 70 1.86 4.20 7.71
CA SER A 70 2.10 4.08 6.27
C SER A 70 2.96 2.86 5.93
N ASN A 71 4.06 2.67 6.66
CA ASN A 71 4.95 1.50 6.50
C ASN A 71 4.23 0.19 6.83
N SER A 72 3.41 0.18 7.89
CA SER A 72 2.62 -1.00 8.26
C SER A 72 1.68 -1.41 7.15
N VAL A 73 0.95 -0.47 6.53
CA VAL A 73 0.06 -0.80 5.40
C VAL A 73 0.83 -1.36 4.20
N ALA A 74 1.93 -0.72 3.80
CA ALA A 74 2.75 -1.21 2.70
C ALA A 74 3.32 -2.62 2.96
N SER A 75 3.72 -2.89 4.21
CA SER A 75 4.21 -4.21 4.63
C SER A 75 3.10 -5.26 4.61
N ILE A 76 1.90 -4.94 5.14
CA ILE A 76 0.74 -5.83 5.11
C ILE A 76 0.38 -6.22 3.69
N ILE A 77 0.35 -5.26 2.76
CA ILE A 77 0.02 -5.52 1.36
C ILE A 77 1.11 -6.37 0.71
N SER A 78 2.39 -6.03 0.93
CA SER A 78 3.51 -6.82 0.37
C SER A 78 3.48 -8.27 0.87
N ARG A 79 3.15 -8.48 2.15
CA ARG A 79 2.99 -9.82 2.71
C ARG A 79 1.79 -10.55 2.09
N ALA A 80 0.63 -9.90 2.01
CA ALA A 80 -0.55 -10.49 1.40
C ALA A 80 -0.30 -10.88 -0.08
N LEU A 81 0.48 -10.10 -0.82
CA LEU A 81 0.88 -10.46 -2.19
C LEU A 81 1.78 -11.70 -2.23
N ASN A 82 2.75 -11.81 -1.32
CA ASN A 82 3.61 -12.98 -1.25
C ASN A 82 2.86 -14.25 -0.84
N ASP A 83 1.81 -14.13 -0.01
CA ASP A 83 1.03 -15.27 0.45
C ASP A 83 0.00 -15.69 -0.63
N VAL A 84 -0.74 -14.72 -1.21
CA VAL A 84 -1.90 -15.01 -2.08
C VAL A 84 -1.52 -15.24 -3.55
N VAL A 85 -0.54 -14.51 -4.10
CA VAL A 85 -0.20 -14.63 -5.53
C VAL A 85 0.31 -16.03 -5.91
N PRO A 86 1.13 -16.72 -5.09
CA PRO A 86 1.52 -18.10 -5.37
C PRO A 86 0.36 -19.11 -5.29
N GLU A 87 -0.61 -18.91 -4.38
CA GLU A 87 -1.76 -19.82 -4.24
C GLU A 87 -2.77 -19.71 -5.38
N LEU A 88 -2.82 -18.56 -6.06
CA LEU A 88 -3.74 -18.29 -7.17
C LEU A 88 -3.15 -18.60 -8.56
N LYS A 89 -1.89 -19.05 -8.64
CA LYS A 89 -1.24 -19.48 -9.88
C LYS A 89 -1.45 -20.97 -10.14
#